data_AF-A0A1I6Q0E1-F1
#
_entry.id   AF-A0A1I6Q0E1-F1
#
_cell.length_a   1.000
_cell.length_b   1.000
_cell.length_c   1.000
_cell.angle_alpha   90.00
_cell.angle_beta   90.00
_cell.angle_gamma   90.00
#
_symmetry.space_group_name_H-M   'P 1'
#
loop_
_entity.id
_entity.type
_entity.pdbx_description
1 polymer ?
#
loop_
_entity_poly.entity_id
_entity_poly.type
_entity_poly.pdbx_seq_one_letter_code
_entity_poly.pdbx_strand_id
1 'polypeptide(L)'
;MNTIELCILNLKETRRRSIKLWRSLPDNLLSWKPDNEAMSFGEMIRHVWSASFHYHMLLRNNGLIKTDIYTPCDEKPITSVEKEIELSQLYFDDFIEYVESISTEELESRLIDRSDVGYQRYLGDMLLRIAYHDAVHTGQFLQYLRMVELERPLIWD
;
A
#
# COMPACT_ATOMS: atom_id res chain seq x y z
N MET A 1 -10.16 20.43 -8.52
CA MET A 1 -9.37 19.55 -7.65
C MET A 1 -9.01 20.31 -6.38
N ASN A 2 -9.65 20.01 -5.26
CA ASN A 2 -9.25 20.45 -3.93
C ASN A 2 -8.10 19.57 -3.39
N THR A 3 -7.59 19.87 -2.20
CA THR A 3 -6.44 19.15 -1.61
C THR A 3 -6.73 17.67 -1.36
N ILE A 4 -7.94 17.33 -0.91
CA ILE A 4 -8.37 15.93 -0.69
C ILE A 4 -8.40 15.17 -2.02
N GLU A 5 -9.00 15.76 -3.06
CA GLU A 5 -9.05 15.18 -4.40
C GLU A 5 -7.63 14.96 -4.96
N LEU A 6 -6.67 15.85 -4.68
CA LEU A 6 -5.26 15.67 -5.07
C LEU A 6 -4.58 14.52 -4.30
N CYS A 7 -4.83 14.40 -2.99
CA CYS A 7 -4.32 13.28 -2.20
C CYS A 7 -4.86 11.94 -2.70
N ILE A 8 -6.16 11.87 -3.01
CA ILE A 8 -6.80 10.69 -3.59
C ILE A 8 -6.23 10.36 -4.96
N LEU A 9 -6.03 11.38 -5.81
CA LEU A 9 -5.41 11.19 -7.12
C LEU A 9 -4.03 10.56 -6.97
N ASN A 10 -3.19 11.07 -6.05
CA ASN A 10 -1.86 10.52 -5.79
C ASN A 10 -1.92 9.04 -5.34
N LEU A 11 -2.79 8.72 -4.38
CA LEU A 11 -3.00 7.36 -3.88
C LEU A 11 -3.46 6.40 -5.00
N LYS A 12 -4.45 6.81 -5.80
CA LYS A 12 -4.96 6.01 -6.93
C LYS A 12 -3.88 5.81 -7.99
N GLU A 13 -3.12 6.84 -8.29
CA GLU A 13 -2.07 6.81 -9.31
C GLU A 13 -0.86 5.96 -8.92
N THR A 14 -0.45 5.95 -7.65
CA THR A 14 0.58 5.02 -7.17
C THR A 14 0.05 3.59 -7.19
N ARG A 15 -1.17 3.34 -6.69
CA ARG A 15 -1.78 2.00 -6.70
C ARG A 15 -1.97 1.44 -8.11
N ARG A 16 -2.41 2.27 -9.07
CA ARG A 16 -2.57 1.87 -10.48
C ARG A 16 -1.24 1.40 -11.08
N ARG A 17 -0.14 2.09 -10.78
CA ARG A 17 1.22 1.71 -11.23
C ARG A 17 1.69 0.43 -10.56
N SER A 18 1.45 0.26 -9.26
CA SER A 18 1.70 -0.99 -8.53
C SER A 18 0.97 -2.16 -9.20
N ILE A 19 -0.33 -2.04 -9.48
CA ILE A 19 -1.12 -3.10 -10.12
C ILE A 19 -0.62 -3.41 -11.54
N LYS A 20 -0.30 -2.40 -12.36
CA LYS A 20 0.28 -2.60 -13.70
C LYS A 20 1.57 -3.42 -13.62
N LEU A 21 2.39 -3.16 -12.60
CA LEU A 21 3.62 -3.88 -12.35
C LEU A 21 3.39 -5.29 -11.82
N TRP A 22 2.47 -5.48 -10.86
CA TRP A 22 2.16 -6.80 -10.32
C TRP A 22 1.69 -7.76 -11.41
N ARG A 23 0.83 -7.28 -12.32
CA ARG A 23 0.31 -8.06 -13.47
C ARG A 23 1.39 -8.56 -14.44
N SER A 24 2.60 -8.01 -14.41
CA SER A 24 3.69 -8.53 -15.24
C SER A 24 4.43 -9.72 -14.61
N LEU A 25 4.09 -10.10 -13.37
CA LEU A 25 4.70 -11.21 -12.67
C LEU A 25 3.96 -12.53 -13.00
N PRO A 26 4.68 -13.55 -13.49
CA PRO A 26 4.16 -14.91 -13.57
C PRO A 26 3.93 -15.54 -12.19
N ASP A 27 2.78 -16.20 -11.99
CA ASP A 27 2.41 -16.80 -10.69
C ASP A 27 3.44 -17.81 -10.15
N ASN A 28 4.15 -18.52 -11.04
CA ASN A 28 5.19 -19.48 -10.64
C ASN A 28 6.40 -18.84 -9.95
N LEU A 29 6.52 -17.51 -9.96
CA LEU A 29 7.57 -16.76 -9.29
C LEU A 29 7.11 -16.06 -8.00
N LEU A 30 5.85 -16.25 -7.57
CA LEU A 30 5.34 -15.61 -6.36
C LEU A 30 6.17 -15.89 -5.10
N SER A 31 6.77 -17.09 -4.99
CA SER A 31 7.61 -17.48 -3.86
C SER A 31 9.08 -17.06 -3.99
N TRP A 32 9.50 -16.51 -5.14
CA TRP A 32 10.87 -16.07 -5.34
C TRP A 32 11.16 -14.82 -4.51
N LYS A 33 12.34 -14.78 -3.89
CA LYS A 33 12.89 -13.66 -3.13
C LYS A 33 14.39 -13.50 -3.45
N PRO A 34 14.94 -12.28 -3.38
CA PRO A 34 16.35 -12.03 -3.73
C PRO A 34 17.33 -12.69 -2.75
N ASP A 35 16.92 -12.85 -1.49
CA ASP A 35 17.68 -13.51 -0.43
C ASP A 35 16.70 -14.04 0.63
N ASN A 36 17.23 -14.69 1.67
CA ASN A 36 16.40 -15.34 2.69
C ASN A 36 15.68 -14.37 3.64
N GLU A 37 16.18 -13.15 3.81
CA GLU A 37 15.66 -12.14 4.73
C GLU A 37 14.65 -11.20 4.06
N ALA A 38 14.65 -11.17 2.72
CA ALA A 38 13.73 -10.39 1.93
C ALA A 38 12.33 -11.02 1.82
N MET A 39 11.32 -10.17 1.65
CA MET A 39 10.00 -10.61 1.17
C MET A 39 10.13 -11.19 -0.24
N SER A 40 9.39 -12.26 -0.51
CA SER A 40 9.10 -12.75 -1.86
C SER A 40 8.22 -11.78 -2.64
N PHE A 41 8.08 -12.01 -3.94
CA PHE A 41 7.16 -11.22 -4.77
C PHE A 41 5.74 -11.23 -4.21
N GLY A 42 5.21 -12.41 -3.87
CA GLY A 42 3.88 -12.56 -3.30
C GLY A 42 3.73 -11.84 -1.96
N GLU A 43 4.72 -11.98 -1.07
CA GLU A 43 4.75 -11.29 0.22
C GLU A 43 4.83 -9.77 0.05
N MET A 44 5.55 -9.27 -0.96
CA MET A 44 5.62 -7.84 -1.25
C MET A 44 4.28 -7.29 -1.78
N ILE A 45 3.58 -8.00 -2.68
CA ILE A 45 2.24 -7.60 -3.12
C ILE A 45 1.29 -7.54 -1.92
N ARG A 46 1.27 -8.63 -1.12
CA ARG A 46 0.53 -8.78 0.13
C ARG A 46 0.77 -7.62 1.09
N HIS A 47 2.05 -7.32 1.33
CA HIS A 47 2.49 -6.25 2.22
C HIS A 47 1.96 -4.89 1.77
N VAL A 48 2.10 -4.58 0.48
CA VAL A 48 1.69 -3.28 -0.06
C VAL A 48 0.18 -3.10 0.00
N TRP A 49 -0.61 -4.10 -0.40
CA TRP A 49 -2.06 -3.92 -0.34
C TRP A 49 -2.63 -3.97 1.08
N SER A 50 -2.09 -4.84 1.95
CA SER A 50 -2.56 -4.92 3.35
C SER A 50 -2.26 -3.62 4.09
N ALA A 51 -1.19 -2.90 3.74
CA ALA A 51 -0.88 -1.60 4.31
C ALA A 51 -2.03 -0.59 4.16
N SER A 52 -2.83 -0.64 3.08
CA SER A 52 -4.03 0.22 2.96
C SER A 52 -5.02 0.00 4.10
N PHE A 53 -5.29 -1.26 4.45
CA PHE A 53 -6.13 -1.60 5.59
C PHE A 53 -5.50 -1.13 6.91
N HIS A 54 -4.22 -1.41 7.13
CA HIS A 54 -3.54 -1.00 8.37
C HIS A 54 -3.50 0.52 8.55
N TYR A 55 -3.18 1.26 7.49
CA TYR A 55 -3.20 2.72 7.52
C TYR A 55 -4.60 3.27 7.71
N HIS A 56 -5.62 2.71 7.05
CA HIS A 56 -7.00 3.11 7.27
C HIS A 56 -7.39 2.95 8.76
N MET A 57 -7.11 1.79 9.36
CA MET A 57 -7.38 1.56 10.78
C MET A 57 -6.59 2.49 11.70
N LEU A 58 -5.30 2.69 11.41
CA LEU A 58 -4.44 3.60 12.15
C LEU A 58 -4.99 5.03 12.13
N LEU A 59 -5.41 5.52 10.96
CA LEU A 59 -5.97 6.86 10.83
C LEU A 59 -7.29 6.98 11.59
N ARG A 60 -8.21 6.01 11.45
CA ARG A 60 -9.49 6.00 12.20
C ARG A 60 -9.30 6.01 13.71
N ASN A 61 -8.20 5.46 14.21
CA ASN A 61 -7.87 5.42 15.63
C ASN A 61 -6.89 6.53 16.06
N ASN A 62 -6.67 7.55 15.23
CA ASN A 62 -5.74 8.66 15.50
C ASN A 62 -4.31 8.21 15.88
N GLY A 63 -3.84 7.12 15.28
CA GLY A 63 -2.51 6.54 15.53
C GLY A 63 -2.50 5.40 16.53
N LEU A 64 -3.58 5.19 17.30
CA LEU A 64 -3.65 4.10 18.26
C LEU A 64 -3.84 2.75 17.57
N ILE A 65 -2.84 1.89 17.66
CA ILE A 65 -2.94 0.49 17.23
C ILE A 65 -3.38 -0.33 18.44
N LYS A 66 -4.61 -0.87 18.41
CA LYS A 66 -4.98 -1.94 19.32
C LYS A 66 -4.21 -3.20 18.91
N THR A 67 -3.62 -3.92 19.87
CA THR A 67 -2.76 -5.08 19.63
C THR A 67 -3.43 -6.24 18.89
N ASP A 68 -4.76 -6.21 18.74
CA ASP A 68 -5.56 -7.32 18.22
C ASP A 68 -6.31 -6.97 16.91
N ILE A 69 -5.76 -6.06 16.08
CA ILE A 69 -6.36 -5.81 14.77
C ILE A 69 -6.16 -7.06 13.92
N TYR A 70 -7.24 -7.83 13.75
CA TYR A 70 -7.31 -8.92 12.77
C TYR A 70 -6.93 -8.38 11.40
N THR A 71 -5.86 -8.89 10.81
CA THR A 71 -5.53 -8.57 9.42
C THR A 71 -6.21 -9.59 8.52
N PRO A 72 -7.11 -9.15 7.61
CA PRO A 72 -7.85 -10.07 6.75
C PRO A 72 -6.99 -10.94 5.80
N CYS A 73 -5.69 -10.64 5.71
CA CYS A 73 -4.76 -11.35 4.87
C CYS A 73 -4.01 -12.49 5.57
N ASP A 74 -4.02 -12.54 6.90
CA ASP A 74 -3.14 -13.44 7.69
C ASP A 74 -3.53 -14.92 7.53
N GLU A 75 -4.75 -15.20 7.09
CA GLU A 75 -5.29 -16.57 6.98
C GLU A 75 -5.34 -17.10 5.54
N LYS A 76 -4.91 -16.29 4.54
CA LYS A 76 -5.06 -16.65 3.13
C LYS A 76 -3.72 -17.00 2.47
N PRO A 77 -3.61 -18.19 1.83
CA PRO A 77 -2.40 -18.54 1.08
C PRO A 77 -2.21 -17.57 -0.11
N ILE A 78 -0.96 -17.29 -0.45
CA ILE A 78 -0.63 -16.56 -1.68
C ILE A 78 -0.72 -17.54 -2.85
N THR A 79 -1.71 -17.38 -3.73
CA THR A 79 -1.98 -18.37 -4.79
C THR A 79 -1.74 -17.83 -6.20
N SER A 80 -2.16 -16.59 -6.47
CA SER A 80 -1.96 -15.93 -7.76
C SER A 80 -1.91 -14.42 -7.60
N VAL A 81 -1.27 -13.74 -8.55
CA VAL A 81 -1.19 -12.28 -8.61
C VAL A 81 -2.58 -11.66 -8.68
N GLU A 82 -3.45 -12.15 -9.57
CA GLU A 82 -4.80 -11.59 -9.68
C GLU A 82 -5.63 -11.81 -8.41
N LYS A 83 -5.40 -12.91 -7.67
CA LYS A 83 -6.11 -13.09 -6.41
C LYS A 83 -5.73 -12.04 -5.38
N GLU A 84 -4.45 -11.67 -5.32
CA GLU A 84 -3.99 -10.58 -4.46
C GLU A 84 -4.56 -9.23 -4.90
N ILE A 85 -4.64 -8.97 -6.20
CA ILE A 85 -5.26 -7.75 -6.74
C ILE A 85 -6.74 -7.67 -6.37
N GLU A 86 -7.50 -8.76 -6.55
CA GLU A 86 -8.91 -8.84 -6.14
C GLU A 86 -9.10 -8.54 -4.65
N LEU A 87 -8.26 -9.16 -3.80
CA LEU A 87 -8.31 -8.93 -2.35
C LEU A 87 -7.95 -7.47 -2.01
N SER A 88 -6.99 -6.88 -2.72
CA SER A 88 -6.55 -5.51 -2.49
C SER A 88 -7.64 -4.48 -2.73
N GLN A 89 -8.53 -4.73 -3.71
CA GLN A 89 -9.47 -3.75 -4.21
C GLN A 89 -10.44 -3.29 -3.12
N LEU A 90 -11.06 -4.24 -2.39
CA LEU A 90 -12.00 -3.95 -1.31
C LEU A 90 -11.42 -2.98 -0.28
N TYR A 91 -10.24 -3.29 0.25
CA TYR A 91 -9.61 -2.49 1.31
C TYR A 91 -9.08 -1.16 0.81
N PHE A 92 -8.68 -1.09 -0.46
CA PHE A 92 -8.26 0.16 -1.06
C PHE A 92 -9.46 1.08 -1.29
N ASP A 93 -10.58 0.56 -1.78
CA ASP A 93 -11.81 1.34 -1.97
C ASP A 93 -12.35 1.86 -0.63
N ASP A 94 -12.41 1.02 0.40
CA ASP A 94 -12.78 1.43 1.76
C ASP A 94 -11.88 2.55 2.29
N PHE A 95 -10.56 2.46 2.01
CA PHE A 95 -9.60 3.49 2.42
C PHE A 95 -9.81 4.79 1.64
N ILE A 96 -10.08 4.72 0.33
CA ILE A 96 -10.36 5.91 -0.48
C ILE A 96 -11.66 6.58 -0.04
N GLU A 97 -12.74 5.83 0.19
CA GLU A 97 -14.01 6.37 0.69
C GLU A 97 -13.80 7.08 2.04
N TYR A 98 -12.97 6.49 2.91
CA TYR A 98 -12.57 7.15 4.15
C TYR A 98 -11.84 8.48 3.90
N VAL A 99 -10.85 8.52 2.99
CA VAL A 99 -10.15 9.78 2.66
C VAL A 99 -11.08 10.81 2.04
N GLU A 100 -12.06 10.38 1.23
CA GLU A 100 -13.09 11.25 0.66
C GLU A 100 -13.98 11.91 1.72
N SER A 101 -14.16 11.26 2.88
CA SER A 101 -14.96 11.79 4.00
C SER A 101 -14.24 12.84 4.86
N ILE A 102 -12.93 13.02 4.70
CA ILE A 102 -12.09 13.91 5.51
C ILE A 102 -12.26 15.36 5.07
N SER A 103 -12.34 16.29 6.03
CA SER A 103 -12.37 17.72 5.71
C SER A 103 -10.98 18.25 5.35
N THR A 104 -10.91 19.29 4.52
CA THR A 104 -9.63 19.91 4.14
C THR A 104 -8.86 20.47 5.34
N GLU A 105 -9.57 20.93 6.38
CA GLU A 105 -8.99 21.49 7.60
C GLU A 105 -8.33 20.42 8.47
N GLU A 106 -8.82 19.17 8.44
CA GLU A 106 -8.21 18.06 9.18
C GLU A 106 -6.79 17.75 8.69
N LEU A 107 -6.48 18.00 7.41
CA LEU A 107 -5.16 17.71 6.84
C LEU A 107 -4.02 18.40 7.60
N GLU A 108 -4.27 19.61 8.09
CA GLU A 108 -3.28 20.44 8.79
C GLU A 108 -3.47 20.45 10.32
N SER A 109 -4.66 20.11 10.81
CA SER A 109 -4.99 20.20 12.24
C SER A 109 -4.97 18.87 12.97
N ARG A 110 -5.27 17.76 12.28
CA ARG A 110 -5.37 16.44 12.91
C ARG A 110 -4.00 15.78 12.99
N LEU A 111 -3.48 15.68 14.22
CA LEU A 111 -2.23 15.00 14.52
C LEU A 111 -2.48 13.48 14.66
N ILE A 112 -1.68 12.70 13.94
CA ILE A 112 -1.58 11.25 14.06
C ILE A 112 -0.38 10.95 14.96
N ASP A 113 -0.67 10.45 16.16
CA ASP A 113 0.36 10.16 17.15
C ASP A 113 0.85 8.72 17.02
N ARG A 114 2.11 8.57 16.60
CA ARG A 114 2.82 7.29 16.51
C ARG A 114 4.11 7.34 17.31
N SER A 115 4.07 8.00 18.48
CA SER A 115 5.22 8.10 19.38
C SER A 115 5.68 6.72 19.88
N ASP A 116 4.79 5.72 19.86
CA ASP A 116 5.11 4.29 20.08
C ASP A 116 6.21 3.77 19.14
N VAL A 117 6.28 4.33 17.92
CA VAL A 117 7.30 4.00 16.91
C VAL A 117 8.12 5.23 16.48
N GLY A 118 8.11 6.28 17.32
CA GLY A 118 9.04 7.41 17.22
C GLY A 118 8.65 8.53 16.24
N TYR A 119 7.38 8.67 15.85
CA TYR A 119 6.97 9.83 15.05
C TYR A 119 5.56 10.35 15.36
N GLN A 120 5.35 11.64 15.14
CA GLN A 120 4.02 12.26 15.09
C GLN A 120 3.93 13.05 13.79
N ARG A 121 2.79 12.98 13.09
CA ARG A 121 2.59 13.64 11.79
C ARG A 121 1.17 14.12 11.64
N TYR A 122 0.98 15.25 10.95
CA TYR A 122 -0.34 15.67 10.54
C TYR A 122 -0.92 14.74 9.48
N LEU A 123 -2.25 14.67 9.42
CA LEU A 123 -2.98 13.78 8.53
C LEU A 123 -2.57 13.95 7.06
N GLY A 124 -2.37 15.18 6.58
CA GLY A 124 -1.90 15.44 5.22
C GLY A 124 -0.55 14.79 4.91
N ASP A 125 0.43 14.89 5.83
CA ASP A 125 1.73 14.22 5.67
C ASP A 125 1.57 12.70 5.69
N MET A 126 0.71 12.17 6.56
CA MET A 126 0.43 10.73 6.58
C MET A 126 -0.13 10.22 5.25
N LEU A 127 -1.07 10.93 4.61
CA LEU A 127 -1.61 10.53 3.31
C LEU A 127 -0.53 10.52 2.21
N LEU A 128 0.35 11.52 2.19
CA LEU A 128 1.47 11.56 1.23
C LEU A 128 2.48 10.43 1.48
N ARG A 129 2.78 10.14 2.76
CA ARG A 129 3.65 9.03 3.16
C ARG A 129 3.10 7.68 2.71
N ILE A 130 1.78 7.47 2.77
CA ILE A 130 1.13 6.22 2.32
C ILE A 130 1.35 6.02 0.81
N ALA A 131 1.11 7.05 0.00
CA ALA A 131 1.38 6.97 -1.44
C ALA A 131 2.88 6.72 -1.75
N TYR A 132 3.76 7.37 -0.99
CA TYR A 132 5.21 7.18 -1.13
C TYR A 132 5.65 5.76 -0.78
N HIS A 133 5.04 5.12 0.22
CA HIS A 133 5.30 3.72 0.57
C HIS A 133 4.98 2.76 -0.58
N ASP A 134 3.81 2.89 -1.23
CA ASP A 134 3.45 2.15 -2.45
C ASP A 134 4.52 2.36 -3.56
N ALA A 135 4.98 3.60 -3.76
CA ALA A 135 5.98 3.93 -4.78
C ALA A 135 7.37 3.33 -4.48
N VAL A 136 7.80 3.32 -3.21
CA VAL A 136 9.06 2.68 -2.79
C VAL A 136 9.04 1.19 -3.12
N HIS A 137 7.95 0.49 -2.78
CA HIS A 137 7.82 -0.93 -3.10
C HIS A 137 7.61 -1.20 -4.58
N THR A 138 7.03 -0.27 -5.35
CA THR A 138 7.03 -0.34 -6.82
C THR A 138 8.46 -0.35 -7.36
N GLY A 139 9.34 0.51 -6.84
CA GLY A 139 10.76 0.52 -7.20
C GLY A 139 11.48 -0.77 -6.80
N GLN A 140 11.23 -1.28 -5.61
CA GLN A 140 11.77 -2.57 -5.13
C GLN A 140 11.32 -3.74 -6.02
N PHE A 141 10.04 -3.78 -6.39
CA PHE A 141 9.48 -4.80 -7.26
C PHE A 141 10.07 -4.76 -8.67
N LEU A 142 10.27 -3.57 -9.25
CA LEU A 142 10.98 -3.41 -10.52
C LEU A 142 12.40 -3.97 -10.47
N GLN A 143 13.10 -3.77 -9.35
CA GLN A 143 14.43 -4.33 -9.15
C GLN A 143 14.37 -5.86 -9.07
N TYR A 144 13.39 -6.44 -8.39
CA TYR A 144 13.22 -7.89 -8.33
C TYR A 144 12.99 -8.48 -9.74
N LEU A 145 12.10 -7.87 -10.54
CA LEU A 145 11.90 -8.30 -11.93
C LEU A 145 13.20 -8.30 -12.74
N ARG A 146 14.09 -7.33 -12.50
CA ARG A 146 15.41 -7.28 -13.14
C ARG A 146 16.30 -8.44 -12.70
N MET A 147 16.26 -8.85 -11.44
CA MET A 147 17.07 -9.94 -10.90
C MET A 147 16.66 -11.31 -11.45
N VAL A 148 15.39 -11.48 -11.82
CA VAL A 148 14.86 -12.70 -12.47
C VAL A 148 14.76 -12.58 -13.99
N GLU A 149 15.40 -11.55 -14.56
CA GLU A 149 15.47 -11.32 -16.01
C GLU A 149 14.10 -11.19 -16.71
N LEU A 150 13.07 -10.76 -15.98
CA LEU A 150 11.76 -10.46 -16.55
C LEU A 150 11.71 -9.08 -17.21
N GLU A 151 10.89 -8.98 -18.25
CA GLU A 151 10.53 -7.69 -18.82
C GLU A 151 9.83 -6.84 -17.77
N ARG A 152 10.19 -5.56 -17.74
CA ARG A 152 9.61 -4.58 -16.82
C ARG A 152 8.59 -3.77 -17.61
N PRO A 153 7.31 -3.75 -17.19
CA PRO A 153 6.31 -2.94 -17.87
C PRO A 153 6.67 -1.46 -17.76
N LEU A 154 6.33 -0.68 -18.78
CA LEU A 154 6.43 0.78 -18.70
C LEU A 154 5.37 1.29 -17.72
N ILE A 155 5.76 1.61 -16.49
CA ILE A 155 4.82 2.10 -15.46
C ILE A 155 4.57 3.62 -15.55
N TRP A 156 5.28 4.30 -16.45
CA TRP A 156 5.21 5.75 -16.58
C TRP A 156 4.05 6.19 -17.45
N ASP A 157 3.71 5.45 -18.51
CA ASP A 157 2.43 5.47 -19.25
C ASP A 157 2.31 4.23 -20.15
#